data_AF-A0A6G4WJ34-F1
#
_entry.id   AF-A0A6G4WJ34-F1
#
_cell.length_a   1.000
_cell.length_b   1.000
_cell.length_c   1.000
_cell.angle_alpha   90.00
_cell.angle_beta   90.00
_cell.angle_gamma   90.00
#
_symmetry.space_group_name_H-M   'P 1'
#
loop_
_entity.id
_entity.type
_entity.pdbx_description
1 polymer ?
#
loop_
_entity_poly.entity_id
_entity_poly.type
_entity_poly.pdbx_seq_one_letter_code
_entity_poly.pdbx_strand_id
1 'polypeptide(L)'
;MWYERILNTALCAVERFVGMLDPYLKHLDPSLFQTVILGILAIFIPFAIVFLTDVLNNGRKRSEFEKMVLSDEVFGAKKVFWLSIFGLGLFPFFSGNDISSRQKILAILVVTILVIVLGRAFRRALRFSEGHKSEFEISFLKGLRLRKVFRFGNRSKIEKMVRAWTSYWSEVSEHGDRDHTEIFVNHIDDAINTKHYDLAVSLARSYQSHIDKRDIFSLGHYVFPKLFVWSDSLWDAEQDWLKRRGVSERVGNISALNKLPAFKRRISTALDKIYASDYSFWEWHYFQKELLPATTKALLQNDHGAYQIFADLKEYANTAEVRLENIKNEDTKRRWWNHVVNQFGYFCSTFFNSVSDAPRHFDIWEHYFPNEWKVTSGNVSNRMSRIVWKKFLEWAQPLILQKANNDFDMNLTHVATGLFPGVHSGYFPIFLVAFLSGDVKYAITGGARFSIHNSSFSWSGELSDAEVQTLHEEMDKSQAQETVSAIFGYFYKWAPLQLFKNDLSEDELSNWNNLAEDERKEMVRRVRQTKLKGLLAELDSEEVIKLCDGDDLKEHRRKAFISLVKLLLERVA
;
A
#
# COMPACT_ATOMS: atom_id res chain seq x y z
N MET A 1 24.07 29.63 -48.25
CA MET A 1 25.30 29.62 -47.42
C MET A 1 25.38 28.53 -46.34
N TRP A 2 24.53 28.48 -45.29
CA TRP A 2 24.67 27.42 -44.26
C TRP A 2 24.24 26.03 -44.77
N TYR A 3 23.17 25.98 -45.58
CA TYR A 3 22.66 24.75 -46.19
C TYR A 3 23.63 24.12 -47.20
N GLU A 4 24.27 24.94 -48.04
CA GLU A 4 25.28 24.47 -49.01
C GLU A 4 26.54 23.92 -48.32
N ARG A 5 26.94 24.47 -47.16
CA ARG A 5 28.06 23.93 -46.39
C ARG A 5 27.73 22.56 -45.80
N ILE A 6 26.51 22.35 -45.31
CA ILE A 6 26.07 21.04 -44.81
C ILE A 6 25.97 20.05 -45.96
N LEU A 7 25.40 20.46 -47.10
CA LEU A 7 25.27 19.60 -48.27
C LEU A 7 26.64 19.17 -48.82
N ASN A 8 27.59 20.10 -48.94
CA ASN A 8 28.95 19.77 -49.40
C ASN A 8 29.73 18.94 -48.40
N THR A 9 29.51 19.13 -47.09
CA THR A 9 30.15 18.27 -46.07
C THR A 9 29.56 16.86 -46.09
N ALA A 10 28.24 16.73 -46.31
CA ALA A 10 27.58 15.45 -46.47
C ALA A 10 28.01 14.75 -47.77
N LEU A 11 28.07 15.46 -48.90
CA LEU A 11 28.55 14.93 -50.19
C LEU A 11 30.00 14.48 -50.09
N CYS A 12 30.88 15.27 -49.48
CA CYS A 12 32.28 14.89 -49.31
C CYS A 12 32.44 13.71 -48.34
N ALA A 13 31.58 13.59 -47.31
CA ALA A 13 31.55 12.42 -46.44
C ALA A 13 31.03 11.17 -47.17
N VAL A 14 30.02 11.32 -48.04
CA VAL A 14 29.49 10.23 -48.88
C VAL A 14 30.53 9.79 -49.91
N GLU A 15 31.19 10.71 -50.62
CA GLU A 15 32.26 10.38 -51.57
C GLU A 15 33.45 9.71 -50.87
N ARG A 16 33.83 10.15 -49.67
CA ARG A 16 34.85 9.45 -48.87
C ARG A 16 34.41 8.07 -48.43
N PHE A 17 33.15 7.90 -48.06
CA PHE A 17 32.60 6.61 -47.66
C PHE A 17 32.49 5.66 -48.85
N VAL A 18 32.06 6.15 -50.01
CA VAL A 18 32.00 5.39 -51.27
C VAL A 18 33.41 5.03 -51.74
N GLY A 19 34.36 5.97 -51.74
CA GLY A 19 35.76 5.70 -52.07
C GLY A 19 36.43 4.75 -51.09
N MET A 20 36.05 4.80 -49.80
CA MET A 20 36.47 3.81 -48.81
C MET A 20 35.86 2.44 -49.10
N LEU A 21 34.61 2.37 -49.59
CA LEU A 21 33.93 1.12 -49.95
C LEU A 21 34.28 0.58 -51.34
N ASP A 22 34.85 1.39 -52.24
CA ASP A 22 35.09 1.03 -53.65
C ASP A 22 35.98 -0.21 -53.85
N PRO A 23 37.07 -0.42 -53.05
CA PRO A 23 37.83 -1.68 -53.07
C PRO A 23 37.00 -2.88 -52.60
N TYR A 24 36.02 -2.66 -51.71
CA TYR A 24 35.16 -3.70 -51.16
C TYR A 24 34.00 -4.05 -52.12
N LEU A 25 33.45 -3.05 -52.82
CA LEU A 25 32.37 -3.21 -53.80
C LEU A 25 32.83 -3.93 -55.08
N LYS A 26 34.10 -3.76 -55.48
CA LYS A 26 34.67 -4.42 -56.68
C LYS A 26 34.88 -5.93 -56.53
N HIS A 27 34.88 -6.47 -55.30
CA HIS A 27 35.04 -7.90 -55.02
C HIS A 27 33.77 -8.59 -54.53
N LEU A 28 32.66 -7.86 -54.47
CA LEU A 28 31.34 -8.40 -54.16
C LEU A 28 30.82 -9.18 -55.36
N ASP A 29 30.90 -10.52 -55.30
CA ASP A 29 30.20 -11.38 -56.25
C ASP A 29 28.68 -11.21 -56.03
N PRO A 30 27.92 -10.67 -57.02
CA PRO A 30 26.49 -10.48 -56.89
C PRO A 30 25.73 -11.77 -56.56
N SER A 31 26.22 -12.91 -57.04
CA SER A 31 25.60 -14.22 -56.81
C SER A 31 25.75 -14.68 -55.36
N LEU A 32 26.89 -14.41 -54.73
CA LEU A 32 27.16 -14.73 -53.34
C LEU A 32 26.36 -13.81 -52.40
N PHE A 33 26.28 -12.51 -52.73
CA PHE A 33 25.46 -11.56 -51.99
C PHE A 33 23.98 -11.95 -52.04
N GLN A 34 23.47 -12.33 -53.21
CA GLN A 34 22.10 -12.82 -53.38
C GLN A 34 21.87 -14.11 -52.58
N THR A 35 22.83 -15.03 -52.56
CA THR A 35 22.75 -16.28 -51.78
C THR A 35 22.73 -16.03 -50.28
N VAL A 36 23.53 -15.08 -49.78
CA VAL A 36 23.55 -14.69 -48.37
C VAL A 36 22.25 -13.98 -47.98
N ILE A 37 21.74 -13.07 -48.82
CA ILE A 37 20.44 -12.43 -48.60
C ILE A 37 19.32 -13.46 -48.60
N LEU A 38 19.30 -14.38 -49.56
CA LEU A 38 18.34 -15.48 -49.61
C LEU A 38 18.45 -16.39 -48.39
N GLY A 39 19.66 -16.67 -47.90
CA GLY A 39 19.88 -17.44 -46.68
C GLY A 39 19.36 -16.73 -45.43
N ILE A 40 19.61 -15.42 -45.32
CA ILE A 40 19.07 -14.59 -44.23
C ILE A 40 17.55 -14.55 -44.32
N LEU A 41 16.98 -14.26 -45.50
CA LEU A 41 15.54 -14.27 -45.72
C LEU A 41 14.94 -15.64 -45.43
N ALA A 42 15.57 -16.74 -45.81
CA ALA A 42 15.11 -18.09 -45.53
C ALA A 42 15.09 -18.41 -44.02
N ILE A 43 15.89 -17.71 -43.20
CA ILE A 43 15.83 -17.80 -41.73
C ILE A 43 14.71 -16.88 -41.18
N PHE A 44 14.56 -15.68 -41.73
CA PHE A 44 13.58 -14.69 -41.27
C PHE A 44 12.16 -14.93 -41.79
N ILE A 45 11.96 -15.67 -42.88
CA ILE A 45 10.64 -15.96 -43.47
C ILE A 45 9.85 -16.94 -42.61
N PRO A 46 10.37 -18.13 -42.22
CA PRO A 46 9.68 -19.01 -41.28
C PRO A 46 9.41 -18.31 -39.93
N PHE A 47 10.30 -17.43 -39.50
CA PHE A 47 10.11 -16.59 -38.32
C PHE A 47 8.95 -15.60 -38.49
N ALA A 48 8.90 -14.88 -39.60
CA ALA A 48 7.83 -13.95 -39.91
C ALA A 48 6.51 -14.71 -40.08
N ILE A 49 6.55 -15.89 -40.68
CA ILE A 49 5.41 -16.79 -40.83
C ILE A 49 4.94 -17.26 -39.45
N VAL A 50 5.76 -17.89 -38.60
CA VAL A 50 5.33 -18.31 -37.24
C VAL A 50 4.79 -17.11 -36.43
N PHE A 51 5.41 -15.95 -36.56
CA PHE A 51 4.94 -14.72 -35.92
C PHE A 51 3.60 -14.22 -36.48
N LEU A 52 3.40 -14.26 -37.80
CA LEU A 52 2.18 -13.83 -38.48
C LEU A 52 1.06 -14.87 -38.35
N THR A 53 1.36 -16.16 -38.45
CA THR A 53 0.44 -17.29 -38.34
C THR A 53 -0.14 -17.38 -36.95
N ASP A 54 0.63 -17.16 -35.89
CA ASP A 54 0.08 -17.11 -34.53
C ASP A 54 -0.82 -15.88 -34.30
N VAL A 55 -0.46 -14.74 -34.92
CA VAL A 55 -1.31 -13.51 -34.93
C VAL A 55 -2.58 -13.70 -35.75
N LEU A 56 -2.53 -14.44 -36.85
CA LEU A 56 -3.65 -14.69 -37.75
C LEU A 56 -4.58 -15.80 -37.24
N ASN A 57 -4.03 -16.86 -36.63
CA ASN A 57 -4.81 -18.02 -36.21
C ASN A 57 -5.49 -17.82 -34.85
N ASN A 58 -4.89 -17.09 -33.90
CA ASN A 58 -5.45 -17.01 -32.55
C ASN A 58 -6.47 -15.88 -32.36
N GLY A 59 -6.63 -14.97 -33.33
CA GLY A 59 -7.58 -13.83 -33.26
C GLY A 59 -7.32 -12.82 -32.11
N ARG A 60 -6.55 -13.20 -31.10
CA ARG A 60 -6.09 -12.37 -29.98
C ARG A 60 -4.86 -11.60 -30.41
N LYS A 61 -4.94 -10.27 -30.37
CA LYS A 61 -3.77 -9.41 -30.54
C LYS A 61 -2.77 -9.78 -29.43
N ARG A 62 -1.61 -10.32 -29.81
CA ARG A 62 -0.48 -10.51 -28.87
C ARG A 62 -0.22 -9.21 -28.11
N SER A 63 -0.03 -9.36 -26.80
CA SER A 63 0.18 -8.22 -25.93
C SER A 63 1.51 -7.52 -26.20
N GLU A 64 1.63 -6.29 -25.71
CA GLU A 64 2.88 -5.55 -25.83
C GLU A 64 4.00 -6.27 -25.06
N PHE A 65 3.70 -6.83 -23.89
CA PHE A 65 4.63 -7.61 -23.08
C PHE A 65 5.20 -8.81 -23.85
N GLU A 66 4.32 -9.62 -24.45
CA GLU A 66 4.75 -10.78 -25.22
C GLU A 66 5.67 -10.39 -26.39
N LYS A 67 5.37 -9.29 -27.08
CA LYS A 67 6.23 -8.75 -28.15
C LYS A 67 7.61 -8.35 -27.61
N MET A 68 7.68 -7.76 -26.41
CA MET A 68 8.96 -7.42 -25.79
C MET A 68 9.77 -8.66 -25.41
N VAL A 69 9.11 -9.67 -24.83
CA VAL A 69 9.74 -10.95 -24.45
C VAL A 69 10.29 -11.67 -25.68
N LEU A 70 9.48 -11.74 -26.74
CA LEU A 70 9.88 -12.31 -28.03
C LEU A 70 11.10 -11.58 -28.62
N SER A 71 11.00 -10.25 -28.75
CA SER A 71 12.08 -9.44 -29.32
C SER A 71 13.39 -9.60 -28.56
N ASP A 72 13.37 -9.47 -27.23
CA ASP A 72 14.60 -9.24 -26.48
C ASP A 72 15.17 -10.49 -25.82
N GLU A 73 14.32 -11.43 -25.40
CA GLU A 73 14.75 -12.64 -24.69
C GLU A 73 14.79 -13.87 -25.59
N VAL A 74 13.73 -14.08 -26.38
CA VAL A 74 13.63 -15.24 -27.27
C VAL A 74 14.56 -15.05 -28.46
N PHE A 75 14.42 -13.94 -29.19
CA PHE A 75 15.21 -13.67 -30.38
C PHE A 75 16.53 -12.98 -30.05
N GLY A 76 16.56 -12.14 -29.02
CA GLY A 76 17.71 -11.28 -28.77
C GLY A 76 17.96 -10.37 -29.96
N ALA A 77 16.92 -9.71 -30.47
CA ALA A 77 16.88 -8.96 -31.72
C ALA A 77 18.08 -8.01 -31.88
N LYS A 78 18.52 -7.36 -30.80
CA LYS A 78 19.73 -6.53 -30.83
C LYS A 78 20.99 -7.34 -31.17
N LYS A 79 21.20 -8.49 -30.54
CA LYS A 79 22.35 -9.37 -30.81
C LYS A 79 22.27 -9.94 -32.23
N VAL A 80 21.10 -10.44 -32.62
CA VAL A 80 20.88 -10.99 -33.97
C VAL A 80 21.09 -9.92 -35.03
N PHE A 81 20.55 -8.71 -34.84
CA PHE A 81 20.74 -7.58 -35.76
C PHE A 81 22.23 -7.24 -35.95
N TRP A 82 22.98 -7.05 -34.86
CA TRP A 82 24.41 -6.75 -34.95
C TRP A 82 25.23 -7.90 -35.52
N LEU A 83 24.87 -9.15 -35.22
CA LEU A 83 25.50 -10.32 -35.81
C LEU A 83 25.18 -10.48 -37.29
N SER A 84 23.97 -10.14 -37.73
CA SER A 84 23.59 -10.12 -39.14
C SER A 84 24.33 -9.02 -39.90
N ILE A 85 24.44 -7.81 -39.34
CA ILE A 85 25.27 -6.74 -39.93
C ILE A 85 26.73 -7.17 -40.02
N PHE A 86 27.27 -7.76 -38.94
CA PHE A 86 28.65 -8.25 -38.91
C PHE A 86 28.87 -9.38 -39.92
N GLY A 87 27.93 -10.31 -40.03
CA GLY A 87 27.93 -11.36 -41.03
C GLY A 87 27.93 -10.79 -42.44
N LEU A 88 26.99 -9.88 -42.75
CA LEU A 88 26.90 -9.20 -44.04
C LEU A 88 28.17 -8.41 -44.39
N GLY A 89 28.84 -7.83 -43.40
CA GLY A 89 30.12 -7.16 -43.58
C GLY A 89 31.27 -8.12 -43.84
N LEU A 90 31.26 -9.33 -43.25
CA LEU A 90 32.34 -10.31 -43.37
C LEU A 90 32.23 -11.25 -44.57
N PHE A 91 31.01 -11.65 -44.98
CA PHE A 91 30.81 -12.59 -46.09
C PHE A 91 31.44 -12.16 -47.43
N PRO A 92 31.43 -10.88 -47.81
CA PRO A 92 32.06 -10.39 -49.04
C PRO A 92 33.59 -10.61 -49.08
N PHE A 93 34.26 -10.72 -47.93
CA PHE A 93 35.70 -10.98 -47.89
C PHE A 93 36.07 -12.42 -48.27
N PHE A 94 35.08 -13.31 -48.38
CA PHE A 94 35.30 -14.74 -48.56
C PHE A 94 34.85 -15.28 -49.92
N SER A 95 34.53 -14.41 -50.89
CA SER A 95 34.09 -14.79 -52.25
C SER A 95 35.13 -14.73 -53.37
N GLY A 96 36.38 -14.33 -53.09
CA GLY A 96 37.45 -14.28 -54.10
C GLY A 96 38.12 -15.64 -54.39
N ASN A 97 38.55 -15.88 -55.63
CA ASN A 97 39.31 -17.08 -56.00
C ASN A 97 40.73 -17.12 -55.37
N ASP A 98 41.27 -15.97 -54.97
CA ASP A 98 42.63 -15.80 -54.42
C ASP A 98 42.70 -15.78 -52.89
N ILE A 99 41.74 -16.42 -52.21
CA ILE A 99 41.70 -16.43 -50.74
C ILE A 99 42.73 -17.42 -50.19
N SER A 100 43.62 -16.93 -49.33
CA SER A 100 44.59 -17.75 -48.61
C SER A 100 43.92 -18.82 -47.74
N SER A 101 44.53 -19.99 -47.56
CA SER A 101 43.97 -21.07 -46.73
C SER A 101 43.65 -20.63 -45.29
N ARG A 102 44.40 -19.66 -44.75
CA ARG A 102 44.15 -19.06 -43.42
C ARG A 102 42.81 -18.31 -43.37
N GLN A 103 42.50 -17.53 -44.40
CA GLN A 103 41.23 -16.81 -44.50
C GLN A 103 40.05 -17.78 -44.67
N LYS A 104 40.21 -18.88 -45.43
CA LYS A 104 39.17 -19.92 -45.55
C LYS A 104 38.84 -20.56 -44.18
N ILE A 105 39.85 -20.87 -43.37
CA ILE A 105 39.66 -21.41 -42.01
C ILE A 105 38.93 -20.39 -41.11
N LEU A 106 39.34 -19.12 -41.18
CA LEU A 106 38.68 -18.05 -40.43
C LEU A 106 37.21 -17.89 -40.85
N ALA A 107 36.91 -17.98 -42.15
CA ALA A 107 35.55 -17.93 -42.67
C ALA A 107 34.68 -19.04 -42.09
N ILE A 108 35.17 -20.29 -42.13
CA ILE A 108 34.47 -21.46 -41.59
C ILE A 108 34.19 -21.28 -40.10
N LEU A 109 35.17 -20.76 -39.34
CA LEU A 109 35.01 -20.49 -37.92
C LEU A 109 33.96 -19.40 -37.65
N VAL A 110 33.98 -18.29 -38.41
CA VAL A 110 32.96 -17.22 -38.32
C VAL A 110 31.57 -17.75 -38.65
N VAL A 111 31.42 -18.50 -39.75
CA VAL A 111 30.16 -19.12 -40.16
C VAL A 111 29.65 -20.07 -39.08
N THR A 112 30.54 -20.90 -38.52
CA THR A 112 30.19 -21.83 -37.44
C THR A 112 29.68 -21.07 -36.20
N ILE A 113 30.35 -19.97 -35.82
CA ILE A 113 29.88 -19.10 -34.71
C ILE A 113 28.50 -18.51 -35.04
N LEU A 114 28.29 -18.01 -36.25
CA LEU A 114 26.99 -17.45 -36.68
C LEU A 114 25.88 -18.51 -36.62
N VAL A 115 26.12 -19.72 -37.14
CA VAL A 115 25.17 -20.83 -37.09
C VAL A 115 24.86 -21.22 -35.64
N ILE A 116 25.86 -21.29 -34.76
CA ILE A 116 25.63 -21.59 -33.33
C ILE A 116 24.79 -20.51 -32.67
N VAL A 117 25.07 -19.23 -32.91
CA VAL A 117 24.32 -18.14 -32.26
C VAL A 117 22.89 -18.03 -32.80
N LEU A 118 22.70 -18.10 -34.12
CA LEU A 118 21.37 -18.09 -34.74
C LEU A 118 20.56 -19.34 -34.39
N GLY A 119 21.20 -20.52 -34.39
CA GLY A 119 20.58 -21.77 -33.99
C GLY A 119 20.11 -21.77 -32.53
N ARG A 120 20.81 -21.06 -31.62
CA ARG A 120 20.34 -20.84 -30.25
C ARG A 120 19.08 -19.98 -30.20
N ALA A 121 18.99 -18.91 -30.99
CA ALA A 121 17.78 -18.08 -31.05
C ALA A 121 16.60 -18.87 -31.61
N PHE A 122 16.82 -19.67 -32.66
CA PHE A 122 15.79 -20.54 -33.22
C PHE A 122 15.30 -21.60 -32.22
N ARG A 123 16.22 -22.25 -31.48
CA ARG A 123 15.85 -23.20 -30.43
C ARG A 123 15.03 -22.56 -29.32
N ARG A 124 15.35 -21.32 -28.93
CA ARG A 124 14.54 -20.57 -27.95
C ARG A 124 13.14 -20.27 -28.48
N ALA A 125 13.03 -19.87 -29.76
CA ALA A 125 11.76 -19.62 -30.41
C ALA A 125 10.87 -20.87 -30.47
N LEU A 126 11.45 -22.03 -30.81
CA LEU A 126 10.74 -23.30 -30.78
C LEU A 126 10.22 -23.62 -29.37
N ARG A 127 11.08 -23.55 -28.34
CA ARG A 127 10.65 -23.79 -26.95
C ARG A 127 9.55 -22.82 -26.51
N PHE A 128 9.62 -21.56 -26.94
CA PHE A 128 8.57 -20.58 -26.67
C PHE A 128 7.25 -21.00 -27.31
N SER A 129 7.25 -21.45 -28.57
CA SER A 129 6.06 -21.95 -29.26
C SER A 129 5.53 -23.28 -28.71
N GLU A 130 6.39 -24.09 -28.08
CA GLU A 130 6.02 -25.35 -27.43
C GLU A 130 5.30 -25.14 -26.07
N GLY A 131 5.07 -23.89 -25.64
CA GLY A 131 4.35 -23.57 -24.41
C GLY A 131 5.23 -23.21 -23.22
N HIS A 132 6.56 -23.17 -23.36
CA HIS A 132 7.48 -22.69 -22.30
C HIS A 132 7.50 -21.15 -22.19
N LYS A 133 6.39 -20.47 -22.49
CA LYS A 133 6.29 -19.00 -22.53
C LYS A 133 6.71 -18.36 -21.20
N SER A 134 6.23 -18.89 -20.07
CA SER A 134 6.52 -18.37 -18.72
C SER A 134 8.02 -18.35 -18.39
N GLU A 135 8.81 -19.34 -18.83
CA GLU A 135 10.27 -19.38 -18.61
C GLU A 135 10.96 -18.15 -19.23
N PHE A 136 10.53 -17.77 -20.44
CA PHE A 136 11.09 -16.61 -21.15
C PHE A 136 10.60 -15.30 -20.58
N GLU A 137 9.34 -15.20 -20.15
CA GLU A 137 8.81 -14.03 -19.45
C GLU A 137 9.57 -13.77 -18.15
N ILE A 138 9.76 -14.81 -17.34
CA ILE A 138 10.53 -14.75 -16.09
C ILE A 138 11.98 -14.34 -16.37
N SER A 139 12.63 -14.94 -17.38
CA SER A 139 14.01 -14.59 -17.77
C SER A 139 14.11 -13.13 -18.19
N PHE A 140 13.18 -12.67 -19.04
CA PHE A 140 13.10 -11.30 -19.52
C PHE A 140 12.93 -10.31 -18.36
N LEU A 141 11.97 -10.56 -17.48
CA LEU A 141 11.71 -9.71 -16.31
C LEU A 141 12.91 -9.68 -15.36
N LYS A 142 13.52 -10.82 -15.04
CA LYS A 142 14.77 -10.87 -14.23
C LYS A 142 15.90 -10.07 -14.89
N GLY A 143 15.96 -10.04 -16.22
CA GLY A 143 16.89 -9.22 -16.98
C GLY A 143 16.71 -7.71 -16.78
N LEU A 144 15.54 -7.26 -16.31
CA LEU A 144 15.22 -5.85 -16.08
C LEU A 144 15.76 -5.27 -14.77
N ARG A 145 16.32 -6.07 -13.86
CA ARG A 145 16.90 -5.62 -12.57
C ARG A 145 17.85 -4.43 -12.68
N LEU A 146 17.70 -3.44 -11.81
CA LEU A 146 18.53 -2.23 -11.84
C LEU A 146 19.96 -2.55 -11.38
N ARG A 147 20.97 -1.97 -12.06
CA ARG A 147 22.37 -2.08 -11.64
C ARG A 147 22.80 -0.77 -10.97
N LYS A 148 23.44 -0.86 -9.79
CA LYS A 148 23.92 0.30 -9.03
C LYS A 148 24.95 1.18 -9.77
N VAL A 149 25.67 0.63 -10.75
CA VAL A 149 26.91 1.24 -11.29
C VAL A 149 26.68 2.21 -12.47
N PHE A 150 25.61 2.08 -13.26
CA PHE A 150 25.47 2.84 -14.52
C PHE A 150 24.20 3.71 -14.58
N ARG A 151 24.31 4.99 -14.20
CA ARG A 151 23.19 5.95 -14.22
C ARG A 151 22.58 6.18 -15.62
N PHE A 152 23.38 6.27 -16.67
CA PHE A 152 22.89 6.57 -18.03
C PHE A 152 22.15 5.40 -18.69
N GLY A 153 22.52 4.16 -18.36
CA GLY A 153 21.84 2.96 -18.89
C GLY A 153 20.48 2.69 -18.26
N ASN A 154 20.20 3.27 -17.08
CA ASN A 154 19.00 2.95 -16.31
C ASN A 154 17.73 3.60 -16.89
N ARG A 155 17.78 4.77 -17.55
CA ARG A 155 16.55 5.44 -18.02
C ARG A 155 15.74 4.61 -19.01
N SER A 156 16.36 4.15 -20.10
CA SER A 156 15.67 3.28 -21.08
C SER A 156 15.19 1.97 -20.44
N LYS A 157 15.95 1.46 -19.47
CA LYS A 157 15.60 0.24 -18.73
C LYS A 157 14.38 0.44 -17.82
N ILE A 158 14.30 1.58 -17.13
CA ILE A 158 13.17 2.01 -16.28
C ILE A 158 11.91 2.14 -17.13
N GLU A 159 11.97 2.87 -18.26
CA GLU A 159 10.82 3.04 -19.17
C GLU A 159 10.36 1.71 -19.76
N LYS A 160 11.30 0.81 -20.07
CA LYS A 160 10.99 -0.54 -20.53
C LYS A 160 10.37 -1.40 -19.41
N MET A 161 10.86 -1.28 -18.18
CA MET A 161 10.32 -2.01 -17.02
C MET A 161 8.89 -1.60 -16.71
N VAL A 162 8.59 -0.30 -16.69
CA VAL A 162 7.22 0.18 -16.47
C VAL A 162 6.29 -0.36 -17.56
N ARG A 163 6.65 -0.21 -18.85
CA ARG A 163 5.82 -0.73 -19.94
C ARG A 163 5.62 -2.25 -19.89
N ALA A 164 6.67 -3.00 -19.56
CA ALA A 164 6.58 -4.45 -19.43
C ALA A 164 5.58 -4.85 -18.34
N TRP A 165 5.67 -4.24 -17.16
CA TRP A 165 4.73 -4.51 -16.07
C TRP A 165 3.32 -4.00 -16.35
N THR A 166 3.16 -2.81 -16.94
CA THR A 166 1.83 -2.31 -17.33
C THR A 166 1.13 -3.22 -18.31
N SER A 167 1.84 -3.72 -19.32
CA SER A 167 1.25 -4.68 -20.24
C SER A 167 0.96 -6.01 -19.55
N TYR A 168 1.92 -6.58 -18.80
CA TYR A 168 1.72 -7.86 -18.11
C TYR A 168 0.51 -7.82 -17.15
N TRP A 169 0.42 -6.77 -16.34
CA TRP A 169 -0.71 -6.58 -15.42
C TRP A 169 -2.03 -6.25 -16.12
N SER A 170 -2.03 -5.85 -17.39
CA SER A 170 -3.29 -5.62 -18.10
C SER A 170 -4.00 -6.93 -18.49
N GLU A 171 -3.26 -8.04 -18.56
CA GLU A 171 -3.71 -9.36 -19.02
C GLU A 171 -4.12 -10.25 -17.84
N VAL A 172 -5.20 -11.02 -17.99
CA VAL A 172 -5.54 -12.07 -17.01
C VAL A 172 -4.50 -13.17 -17.14
N SER A 173 -3.88 -13.53 -16.02
CA SER A 173 -2.87 -14.58 -16.04
C SER A 173 -3.51 -15.95 -16.21
N GLU A 174 -3.04 -16.70 -17.20
CA GLU A 174 -3.49 -18.09 -17.44
C GLU A 174 -2.79 -19.08 -16.49
N HIS A 175 -1.74 -18.65 -15.77
CA HIS A 175 -0.91 -19.47 -14.89
C HIS A 175 -0.77 -18.78 -13.52
N GLY A 176 -0.26 -19.49 -12.50
CA GLY A 176 -0.03 -18.88 -11.19
C GLY A 176 0.96 -17.71 -11.26
N ASP A 177 0.59 -16.55 -10.70
CA ASP A 177 1.38 -15.31 -10.73
C ASP A 177 2.55 -15.28 -9.72
N ARG A 178 2.86 -16.40 -9.06
CA ARG A 178 3.81 -16.47 -7.95
C ARG A 178 5.19 -15.92 -8.34
N ASP A 179 5.80 -16.50 -9.36
CA ASP A 179 7.16 -16.14 -9.78
C ASP A 179 7.22 -14.69 -10.30
N HIS A 180 6.21 -14.28 -11.06
CA HIS A 180 6.11 -12.91 -11.58
C HIS A 180 5.90 -11.90 -10.45
N THR A 181 5.06 -12.20 -9.46
CA THR A 181 4.85 -11.35 -8.28
C THR A 181 6.12 -11.23 -7.46
N GLU A 182 6.87 -12.31 -7.26
CA GLU A 182 8.17 -12.27 -6.58
C GLU A 182 9.17 -11.37 -7.32
N ILE A 183 9.24 -11.47 -8.66
CA ILE A 183 10.12 -10.62 -9.48
C ILE A 183 9.67 -9.16 -9.42
N PHE A 184 8.36 -8.90 -9.41
CA PHE A 184 7.80 -7.55 -9.27
C PHE A 184 8.15 -6.91 -7.93
N VAL A 185 7.94 -7.64 -6.83
CA VAL A 185 8.32 -7.21 -5.48
C VAL A 185 9.81 -6.89 -5.43
N ASN A 186 10.66 -7.76 -6.01
CA ASN A 186 12.10 -7.51 -6.10
C ASN A 186 12.44 -6.27 -6.93
N HIS A 187 11.68 -5.94 -7.98
CA HIS A 187 11.90 -4.71 -8.74
C HIS A 187 11.52 -3.45 -7.96
N ILE A 188 10.47 -3.49 -7.13
CA ILE A 188 10.16 -2.39 -6.20
C ILE A 188 11.26 -2.27 -5.14
N ASP A 189 11.71 -3.39 -4.56
CA ASP A 189 12.84 -3.42 -3.62
C ASP A 189 14.10 -2.80 -4.26
N ASP A 190 14.44 -3.22 -5.49
CA ASP A 190 15.57 -2.65 -6.25
C ASP A 190 15.40 -1.16 -6.48
N ALA A 191 14.19 -0.71 -6.87
CA ALA A 191 13.90 0.71 -7.10
C ALA A 191 14.07 1.54 -5.82
N ILE A 192 13.55 1.08 -4.68
CA ILE A 192 13.70 1.75 -3.38
C ILE A 192 15.19 1.76 -2.96
N ASN A 193 15.86 0.60 -3.03
CA ASN A 193 17.27 0.46 -2.65
C ASN A 193 18.23 1.30 -3.52
N THR A 194 17.86 1.56 -4.77
CA THR A 194 18.62 2.41 -5.70
C THR A 194 18.13 3.87 -5.73
N LYS A 195 17.18 4.23 -4.85
CA LYS A 195 16.60 5.58 -4.72
C LYS A 195 15.87 6.07 -5.97
N HIS A 196 15.31 5.15 -6.74
CA HIS A 196 14.41 5.41 -7.86
C HIS A 196 12.94 5.33 -7.39
N TYR A 197 12.56 6.21 -6.45
CA TYR A 197 11.22 6.15 -5.82
C TYR A 197 10.07 6.37 -6.81
N ASP A 198 10.26 7.22 -7.83
CA ASP A 198 9.27 7.41 -8.90
C ASP A 198 8.97 6.12 -9.67
N LEU A 199 10.00 5.29 -9.88
CA LEU A 199 9.82 3.97 -10.50
C LEU A 199 9.04 3.05 -9.57
N ALA A 200 9.39 2.99 -8.29
CA ALA A 200 8.68 2.17 -7.31
C ALA A 200 7.17 2.53 -7.29
N VAL A 201 6.84 3.82 -7.27
CA VAL A 201 5.46 4.31 -7.33
C VAL A 201 4.79 3.99 -8.66
N SER A 202 5.49 4.17 -9.79
CA SER A 202 4.94 3.85 -11.12
C SER A 202 4.62 2.36 -11.26
N LEU A 203 5.48 1.49 -10.74
CA LEU A 203 5.26 0.04 -10.69
C LEU A 203 4.08 -0.30 -9.81
N ALA A 204 4.02 0.27 -8.61
CA ALA A 204 2.92 0.09 -7.67
C ALA A 204 1.57 0.55 -8.25
N ARG A 205 1.53 1.71 -8.93
CA ARG A 205 0.37 2.23 -9.68
C ARG A 205 -0.12 1.28 -10.75
N SER A 206 0.82 0.78 -11.54
CA SER A 206 0.51 -0.17 -12.60
C SER A 206 -0.07 -1.49 -12.07
N TYR A 207 0.33 -1.92 -10.88
CA TYR A 207 -0.21 -3.11 -10.22
C TYR A 207 -1.59 -2.83 -9.60
N GLN A 208 -1.73 -1.72 -8.87
CA GLN A 208 -2.99 -1.29 -8.26
C GLN A 208 -4.13 -1.23 -9.27
N SER A 209 -3.89 -0.67 -10.47
CA SER A 209 -4.92 -0.50 -11.50
C SER A 209 -5.44 -1.81 -12.10
N HIS A 210 -4.83 -2.94 -11.75
CA HIS A 210 -5.17 -4.26 -12.27
C HIS A 210 -5.20 -5.33 -11.17
N ILE A 211 -5.34 -4.92 -9.92
CA ILE A 211 -5.25 -5.80 -8.74
C ILE A 211 -6.36 -6.85 -8.73
N ASP A 212 -7.51 -6.54 -9.32
CA ASP A 212 -8.68 -7.39 -9.51
C ASP A 212 -8.42 -8.59 -10.43
N LYS A 213 -7.41 -8.49 -11.30
CA LYS A 213 -7.00 -9.56 -12.23
C LYS A 213 -5.88 -10.44 -11.68
N ARG A 214 -5.38 -10.15 -10.47
CA ARG A 214 -4.21 -10.83 -9.91
C ARG A 214 -4.59 -12.00 -9.04
N ASP A 215 -3.67 -12.95 -8.94
CA ASP A 215 -3.76 -14.03 -7.98
C ASP A 215 -3.76 -13.49 -6.54
N ILE A 216 -4.86 -13.77 -5.82
CA ILE A 216 -5.08 -13.27 -4.46
C ILE A 216 -4.10 -13.91 -3.48
N PHE A 217 -3.70 -15.17 -3.71
CA PHE A 217 -2.70 -15.83 -2.88
C PHE A 217 -1.36 -15.10 -2.96
N SER A 218 -0.90 -14.79 -4.18
CA SER A 218 0.34 -14.05 -4.40
C SER A 218 0.26 -12.62 -3.85
N LEU A 219 -0.91 -11.98 -3.98
CA LEU A 219 -1.17 -10.67 -3.39
C LEU A 219 -0.99 -10.67 -1.86
N GLY A 220 -1.62 -11.63 -1.17
CA GLY A 220 -1.54 -11.76 0.28
C GLY A 220 -0.15 -12.14 0.75
N HIS A 221 0.50 -13.10 0.09
CA HIS A 221 1.76 -13.66 0.56
C HIS A 221 2.99 -12.82 0.20
N TYR A 222 3.03 -12.17 -0.98
CA TYR A 222 4.21 -11.44 -1.43
C TYR A 222 4.05 -9.92 -1.36
N VAL A 223 2.86 -9.39 -1.72
CA VAL A 223 2.69 -7.93 -1.88
C VAL A 223 2.30 -7.29 -0.56
N PHE A 224 1.25 -7.78 0.12
CA PHE A 224 0.72 -7.18 1.34
C PHE A 224 1.77 -6.98 2.45
N PRO A 225 2.56 -7.99 2.88
CA PRO A 225 3.58 -7.79 3.92
C PRO A 225 4.67 -6.82 3.48
N LYS A 226 4.99 -6.79 2.18
CA LYS A 226 5.99 -5.88 1.62
C LYS A 226 5.54 -4.42 1.62
N LEU A 227 4.23 -4.12 1.65
CA LEU A 227 3.74 -2.75 1.76
C LEU A 227 4.26 -2.04 3.01
N PHE A 228 4.30 -2.74 4.14
CA PHE A 228 4.82 -2.20 5.40
C PHE A 228 6.34 -2.00 5.33
N VAL A 229 7.08 -2.98 4.79
CA VAL A 229 8.53 -2.89 4.58
C VAL A 229 8.91 -1.73 3.66
N TRP A 230 8.21 -1.56 2.54
CA TRP A 230 8.42 -0.45 1.61
C TRP A 230 8.09 0.88 2.28
N SER A 231 6.98 0.94 2.99
CA SER A 231 6.56 2.16 3.67
C SER A 231 7.55 2.59 4.74
N ASP A 232 8.13 1.66 5.50
CA ASP A 232 9.15 1.94 6.51
C ASP A 232 10.48 2.36 5.90
N SER A 233 10.90 1.68 4.82
CA SER A 233 12.11 2.04 4.08
C SER A 233 12.03 3.45 3.51
N LEU A 234 10.84 3.82 3.02
CA LEU A 234 10.57 5.16 2.51
C LEU A 234 10.53 6.17 3.66
N TRP A 235 9.91 5.85 4.81
CA TRP A 235 9.96 6.69 6.00
C TRP A 235 11.39 6.95 6.47
N ASP A 236 12.26 5.93 6.48
CA ASP A 236 13.68 6.09 6.83
C ASP A 236 14.40 7.03 5.86
N ALA A 237 14.13 6.89 4.56
CA ALA A 237 14.62 7.81 3.55
C ALA A 237 14.13 9.24 3.78
N GLU A 238 12.88 9.43 4.23
CA GLU A 238 12.34 10.75 4.62
C GLU A 238 13.15 11.34 5.76
N GLN A 239 13.35 10.56 6.82
CA GLN A 239 14.01 11.07 8.02
C GLN A 239 15.46 11.45 7.73
N ASP A 240 16.14 10.67 6.91
CA ASP A 240 17.48 11.00 6.45
C ASP A 240 17.52 12.23 5.56
N TRP A 241 16.51 12.43 4.72
CA TRP A 241 16.37 13.66 3.94
C TRP A 241 16.11 14.87 4.83
N LEU A 242 15.16 14.79 5.77
CA LEU A 242 14.84 15.86 6.74
C LEU A 242 16.06 16.25 7.58
N LYS A 243 16.86 15.27 8.04
CA LYS A 243 18.12 15.54 8.75
C LYS A 243 19.09 16.34 7.88
N ARG A 244 19.28 15.94 6.62
CA ARG A 244 20.17 16.63 5.67
C ARG A 244 19.68 18.05 5.36
N ARG A 245 18.36 18.22 5.19
CA ARG A 245 17.75 19.54 5.01
C ARG A 245 17.94 20.43 6.23
N GLY A 246 17.73 19.91 7.44
CA GLY A 246 18.00 20.65 8.67
C GLY A 246 19.47 21.05 8.83
N VAL A 247 20.41 20.24 8.32
CA VAL A 247 21.84 20.61 8.22
C VAL A 247 22.03 21.73 7.18
N SER A 248 21.39 21.64 6.02
CA SER A 248 21.41 22.69 4.98
C SER A 248 20.95 24.03 5.53
N GLU A 249 19.83 24.04 6.25
CA GLU A 249 19.26 25.24 6.87
C GLU A 249 20.20 25.80 7.95
N ARG A 250 20.79 24.94 8.78
CA ARG A 250 21.82 25.37 9.75
C ARG A 250 23.04 25.97 9.07
N VAL A 251 23.56 25.34 8.02
CA VAL A 251 24.70 25.85 7.23
C VAL A 251 24.34 27.20 6.60
N GLY A 252 23.12 27.35 6.08
CA GLY A 252 22.60 28.63 5.57
C GLY A 252 22.54 29.75 6.63
N ASN A 253 22.38 29.38 7.90
CA ASN A 253 22.26 30.29 9.04
C ASN A 253 23.58 30.57 9.79
N ILE A 254 24.70 29.96 9.41
CA ILE A 254 26.00 30.23 10.04
C ILE A 254 26.42 31.68 9.76
N SER A 255 26.51 32.49 10.81
CA SER A 255 26.88 33.92 10.74
C SER A 255 28.23 34.17 10.08
N ALA A 256 29.19 33.23 10.21
CA ALA A 256 30.47 33.28 9.53
C ALA A 256 30.36 33.20 7.99
N LEU A 257 29.36 32.48 7.46
CA LEU A 257 29.12 32.37 6.01
C LEU A 257 28.45 33.63 5.44
N ASN A 258 27.85 34.48 6.27
CA ASN A 258 27.32 35.78 5.83
C ASN A 258 28.45 36.75 5.41
N LYS A 259 29.69 36.51 5.86
CA LYS A 259 30.87 37.29 5.42
C LYS A 259 31.41 36.85 4.05
N LEU A 260 30.93 35.74 3.49
CA LEU A 260 31.36 35.17 2.20
C LEU A 260 30.16 34.84 1.28
N PRO A 261 29.46 35.85 0.74
CA PRO A 261 28.18 35.67 0.04
C PRO A 261 28.30 34.81 -1.23
N ALA A 262 29.42 34.88 -1.95
CA ALA A 262 29.66 34.05 -3.13
C ALA A 262 29.80 32.56 -2.79
N PHE A 263 30.46 32.25 -1.65
CA PHE A 263 30.61 30.89 -1.16
C PHE A 263 29.28 30.36 -0.60
N LYS A 264 28.55 31.19 0.17
CA LYS A 264 27.18 30.87 0.63
C LYS A 264 26.24 30.55 -0.54
N ARG A 265 26.26 31.35 -1.61
CA ARG A 265 25.46 31.10 -2.82
C ARG A 265 25.87 29.79 -3.51
N ARG A 266 27.18 29.51 -3.64
CA ARG A 266 27.66 28.24 -4.23
C ARG A 266 27.26 27.01 -3.41
N ILE A 267 27.37 27.09 -2.08
CA ILE A 267 26.91 26.03 -1.19
C ILE A 267 25.40 25.86 -1.29
N SER A 268 24.62 26.94 -1.22
CA SER A 268 23.15 26.88 -1.37
C SER A 268 22.78 26.25 -2.70
N THR A 269 23.31 26.73 -3.83
CA THR A 269 23.00 26.16 -5.14
C THR A 269 23.44 24.69 -5.27
N ALA A 270 24.56 24.30 -4.66
CA ALA A 270 24.97 22.90 -4.63
C ALA A 270 24.02 22.04 -3.79
N LEU A 271 23.64 22.52 -2.60
CA LEU A 271 22.67 21.87 -1.72
C LEU A 271 21.29 21.81 -2.36
N ASP A 272 20.77 22.91 -2.88
CA ASP A 272 19.52 23.00 -3.63
C ASP A 272 19.52 22.06 -4.83
N LYS A 273 20.63 21.92 -5.56
CA LYS A 273 20.73 20.96 -6.66
C LYS A 273 20.78 19.51 -6.19
N ILE A 274 21.36 19.25 -5.01
CA ILE A 274 21.37 17.92 -4.37
C ILE A 274 19.99 17.58 -3.82
N TYR A 275 19.23 18.56 -3.33
CA TYR A 275 17.91 18.35 -2.71
C TYR A 275 16.72 18.53 -3.67
N ALA A 276 16.89 19.24 -4.80
CA ALA A 276 15.85 19.41 -5.81
C ALA A 276 15.59 18.16 -6.65
N SER A 277 16.48 17.16 -6.62
CA SER A 277 16.15 15.84 -7.21
C SER A 277 15.16 15.03 -6.37
N ASP A 278 14.89 15.46 -5.13
CA ASP A 278 14.07 14.72 -4.16
C ASP A 278 12.60 15.21 -4.11
N TYR A 279 12.14 16.01 -5.09
CA TYR A 279 10.73 16.39 -5.22
C TYR A 279 9.77 15.19 -5.39
N SER A 280 10.30 14.00 -5.71
CA SER A 280 9.58 12.73 -5.74
C SER A 280 9.22 12.17 -4.36
N PHE A 281 9.74 12.77 -3.29
CA PHE A 281 9.47 12.36 -1.91
C PHE A 281 8.04 12.65 -1.45
N TRP A 282 7.14 13.17 -2.28
CA TRP A 282 5.74 13.34 -1.89
C TRP A 282 4.84 12.19 -2.35
N GLU A 283 5.31 11.40 -3.32
CA GLU A 283 4.50 10.31 -3.87
C GLU A 283 4.61 8.99 -3.08
N TRP A 284 5.55 8.83 -2.15
CA TRP A 284 5.70 7.56 -1.40
C TRP A 284 4.52 7.24 -0.48
N HIS A 285 3.77 8.25 -0.02
CA HIS A 285 2.51 8.03 0.69
C HIS A 285 1.50 7.23 -0.15
N TYR A 286 1.72 7.10 -1.47
CA TYR A 286 0.96 6.25 -2.36
C TYR A 286 0.84 4.79 -1.86
N PHE A 287 1.92 4.21 -1.31
CA PHE A 287 1.87 2.85 -0.76
C PHE A 287 0.84 2.72 0.37
N GLN A 288 0.77 3.73 1.24
CA GLN A 288 -0.15 3.76 2.38
C GLN A 288 -1.57 4.17 1.96
N LYS A 289 -1.69 5.18 1.11
CA LYS A 289 -2.96 5.85 0.79
C LYS A 289 -3.74 5.16 -0.32
N GLU A 290 -3.07 4.50 -1.25
CA GLU A 290 -3.69 3.96 -2.47
C GLU A 290 -3.51 2.44 -2.56
N LEU A 291 -2.27 1.95 -2.50
CA LEU A 291 -2.00 0.52 -2.69
C LEU A 291 -2.44 -0.34 -1.50
N LEU A 292 -2.23 0.12 -0.26
CA LEU A 292 -2.67 -0.59 0.94
C LEU A 292 -4.20 -0.74 1.00
N PRO A 293 -5.01 0.31 0.80
CA PRO A 293 -6.45 0.19 0.65
C PRO A 293 -6.88 -0.77 -0.46
N ALA A 294 -6.31 -0.64 -1.67
CA ALA A 294 -6.66 -1.51 -2.78
C ALA A 294 -6.37 -3.00 -2.48
N THR A 295 -5.22 -3.27 -1.87
CA THR A 295 -4.82 -4.62 -1.48
C THR A 295 -5.69 -5.17 -0.36
N THR A 296 -5.99 -4.35 0.65
CA THR A 296 -6.89 -4.72 1.75
C THR A 296 -8.27 -5.11 1.22
N LYS A 297 -8.84 -4.28 0.34
CA LYS A 297 -10.15 -4.55 -0.27
C LYS A 297 -10.14 -5.85 -1.08
N ALA A 298 -9.12 -6.05 -1.93
CA ALA A 298 -8.99 -7.26 -2.73
C ALA A 298 -8.85 -8.54 -1.86
N LEU A 299 -8.10 -8.47 -0.76
CA LEU A 299 -7.92 -9.59 0.16
C LEU A 299 -9.17 -9.88 1.00
N LEU A 300 -9.94 -8.86 1.40
CA LEU A 300 -11.19 -9.04 2.15
C LEU A 300 -12.30 -9.70 1.31
N GLN A 301 -12.25 -9.55 -0.01
CA GLN A 301 -13.20 -10.19 -0.94
C GLN A 301 -12.95 -11.70 -1.11
N ASN A 302 -11.92 -12.26 -0.46
CA ASN A 302 -11.56 -13.67 -0.56
C ASN A 302 -11.59 -14.36 0.80
N ASP A 303 -12.09 -15.60 0.80
CA ASP A 303 -12.24 -16.46 1.97
C ASP A 303 -10.97 -16.60 2.84
N HIS A 304 -9.79 -16.64 2.21
CA HIS A 304 -8.52 -16.85 2.91
C HIS A 304 -7.70 -15.56 3.10
N GLY A 305 -8.05 -14.47 2.41
CA GLY A 305 -7.27 -13.25 2.41
C GLY A 305 -7.30 -12.52 3.75
N ALA A 306 -8.42 -12.59 4.48
CA ALA A 306 -8.56 -11.91 5.77
C ALA A 306 -7.60 -12.46 6.85
N TYR A 307 -7.41 -13.78 6.93
CA TYR A 307 -6.44 -14.36 7.86
C TYR A 307 -5.03 -13.81 7.62
N GLN A 308 -4.60 -13.78 6.36
CA GLN A 308 -3.28 -13.28 5.97
C GLN A 308 -3.12 -11.79 6.33
N ILE A 309 -4.16 -10.97 6.08
CA ILE A 309 -4.17 -9.55 6.45
C ILE A 309 -3.82 -9.37 7.94
N PHE A 310 -4.55 -10.06 8.82
CA PHE A 310 -4.39 -9.86 10.26
C PHE A 310 -3.12 -10.50 10.80
N ALA A 311 -2.66 -11.62 10.22
CA ALA A 311 -1.37 -12.21 10.56
C ALA A 311 -0.22 -11.23 10.27
N ASP A 312 -0.15 -10.69 9.05
CA ASP A 312 0.92 -9.76 8.64
C ASP A 312 0.83 -8.42 9.38
N LEU A 313 -0.38 -7.89 9.57
CA LEU A 313 -0.58 -6.63 10.29
C LEU A 313 -0.22 -6.77 11.77
N LYS A 314 -0.47 -7.94 12.38
CA LYS A 314 -0.06 -8.25 13.76
C LYS A 314 1.45 -8.39 13.89
N GLU A 315 2.11 -9.07 12.95
CA GLU A 315 3.56 -9.13 12.89
C GLU A 315 4.18 -7.73 12.75
N TYR A 316 3.62 -6.92 11.86
CA TYR A 316 4.04 -5.53 11.67
C TYR A 316 3.83 -4.69 12.94
N ALA A 317 2.67 -4.77 13.59
CA ALA A 317 2.39 -4.06 14.83
C ALA A 317 3.43 -4.35 15.91
N ASN A 318 3.75 -5.64 16.13
CA ASN A 318 4.74 -6.07 17.10
C ASN A 318 6.14 -5.53 16.74
N THR A 319 6.53 -5.63 15.47
CA THR A 319 7.81 -5.10 14.98
C THR A 319 7.90 -3.60 15.17
N ALA A 320 6.82 -2.87 14.90
CA ALA A 320 6.74 -1.42 15.03
C ALA A 320 6.82 -0.96 16.50
N GLU A 321 6.25 -1.73 17.44
CA GLU A 321 6.36 -1.47 18.88
C GLU A 321 7.78 -1.70 19.39
N VAL A 322 8.41 -2.82 19.04
CA VAL A 322 9.83 -3.08 19.37
C VAL A 322 10.73 -1.97 18.82
N ARG A 323 10.48 -1.54 17.58
CA ARG A 323 11.20 -0.42 16.99
C ARG A 323 10.98 0.89 17.75
N LEU A 324 9.75 1.19 18.16
CA LEU A 324 9.40 2.39 18.92
C LEU A 324 10.15 2.47 20.26
N GLU A 325 10.30 1.33 20.95
CA GLU A 325 11.02 1.24 22.22
C GLU A 325 12.54 1.45 22.07
N ASN A 326 13.09 1.07 20.93
CA ASN A 326 14.51 1.24 20.62
C ASN A 326 14.88 2.68 20.18
N ILE A 327 13.91 3.54 19.84
CA ILE A 327 14.18 4.93 19.44
C ILE A 327 14.41 5.79 20.69
N LYS A 328 15.66 6.22 20.90
CA LYS A 328 16.06 7.07 22.04
C LYS A 328 15.56 8.51 21.99
N ASN A 329 15.40 9.07 20.78
CA ASN A 329 15.04 10.47 20.61
C ASN A 329 13.51 10.62 20.58
N GLU A 330 12.92 11.34 21.54
CA GLU A 330 11.46 11.48 21.70
C GLU A 330 10.75 12.08 20.47
N ASP A 331 11.39 13.03 19.76
CA ASP A 331 10.80 13.59 18.53
C ASP A 331 10.73 12.57 17.39
N THR A 332 11.79 11.77 17.22
CA THR A 332 11.82 10.67 16.26
C THR A 332 10.84 9.58 16.65
N LYS A 333 10.74 9.27 17.95
CA LYS A 333 9.78 8.30 18.51
C LYS A 333 8.34 8.71 18.22
N ARG A 334 8.00 9.98 18.47
CA ARG A 334 6.70 10.57 18.14
C ARG A 334 6.40 10.54 16.63
N ARG A 335 7.36 10.89 15.78
CA ARG A 335 7.18 10.85 14.32
C ARG A 335 7.01 9.43 13.78
N TRP A 336 7.79 8.48 14.29
CA TRP A 336 7.66 7.06 13.98
C TRP A 336 6.27 6.55 14.38
N TRP A 337 5.82 6.86 15.59
CA TRP A 337 4.50 6.46 16.03
C TRP A 337 3.38 7.07 15.18
N ASN A 338 3.49 8.35 14.82
CA ASN A 338 2.52 8.98 13.92
C ASN A 338 2.48 8.29 12.54
N HIS A 339 3.63 7.84 12.02
CA HIS A 339 3.69 7.07 10.78
C HIS A 339 2.93 5.73 10.90
N VAL A 340 3.16 4.97 11.98
CA VAL A 340 2.42 3.72 12.26
C VAL A 340 0.91 3.98 12.37
N VAL A 341 0.52 5.00 13.15
CA VAL A 341 -0.89 5.39 13.32
C VAL A 341 -1.55 5.77 11.98
N ASN A 342 -0.82 6.43 11.09
CA ASN A 342 -1.33 6.80 9.77
C ASN A 342 -1.54 5.58 8.87
N GLN A 343 -0.59 4.64 8.84
CA GLN A 343 -0.76 3.38 8.11
C GLN A 343 -1.99 2.61 8.59
N PHE A 344 -2.13 2.44 9.90
CA PHE A 344 -3.33 1.83 10.50
C PHE A 344 -4.59 2.63 10.18
N GLY A 345 -4.51 3.95 10.06
CA GLY A 345 -5.62 4.80 9.63
C GLY A 345 -6.15 4.45 8.24
N TYR A 346 -5.25 4.30 7.25
CA TYR A 346 -5.63 3.91 5.89
C TYR A 346 -6.20 2.50 5.83
N PHE A 347 -5.58 1.57 6.59
CA PHE A 347 -6.10 0.21 6.74
C PHE A 347 -7.50 0.21 7.36
N CYS A 348 -7.66 0.78 8.56
CA CYS A 348 -8.92 0.77 9.32
C CYS A 348 -10.07 1.39 8.53
N SER A 349 -9.83 2.54 7.87
CA SER A 349 -10.85 3.18 7.03
C SER A 349 -11.32 2.25 5.90
N THR A 350 -10.40 1.56 5.24
CA THR A 350 -10.75 0.60 4.18
C THR A 350 -11.46 -0.62 4.74
N PHE A 351 -10.92 -1.19 5.81
CA PHE A 351 -11.46 -2.37 6.47
C PHE A 351 -12.88 -2.13 6.97
N PHE A 352 -13.14 -1.04 7.70
CA PHE A 352 -14.47 -0.70 8.19
C PHE A 352 -15.46 -0.43 7.06
N ASN A 353 -15.02 0.06 5.91
CA ASN A 353 -15.89 0.27 4.74
C ASN A 353 -16.16 -1.00 3.92
N SER A 354 -15.48 -2.12 4.19
CA SER A 354 -15.54 -3.31 3.33
C SER A 354 -15.80 -4.61 4.08
N VAL A 355 -15.68 -4.63 5.42
CA VAL A 355 -15.85 -5.85 6.20
C VAL A 355 -17.28 -6.38 6.16
N SER A 356 -18.31 -5.52 6.12
CA SER A 356 -19.70 -5.97 6.00
C SER A 356 -19.98 -6.78 4.74
N ASP A 357 -19.27 -6.46 3.66
CA ASP A 357 -19.46 -7.04 2.33
C ASP A 357 -18.55 -8.27 2.11
N ALA A 358 -17.68 -8.59 3.07
CA ALA A 358 -16.78 -9.72 2.97
C ALA A 358 -17.56 -11.05 3.11
N PRO A 359 -17.26 -12.08 2.29
CA PRO A 359 -17.97 -13.37 2.32
C PRO A 359 -17.98 -14.04 3.70
N ARG A 360 -16.95 -13.80 4.51
CA ARG A 360 -16.76 -14.39 5.84
C ARG A 360 -16.65 -13.35 6.96
N HIS A 361 -17.43 -12.28 6.88
CA HIS A 361 -17.36 -11.18 7.86
C HIS A 361 -17.51 -11.65 9.32
N PHE A 362 -18.28 -12.71 9.60
CA PHE A 362 -18.36 -13.32 10.93
C PHE A 362 -17.03 -13.94 11.37
N ASP A 363 -16.45 -14.84 10.57
CA ASP A 363 -15.14 -15.47 10.84
C ASP A 363 -14.03 -14.43 10.98
N ILE A 364 -14.12 -13.34 10.22
CA ILE A 364 -13.17 -12.22 10.33
C ILE A 364 -13.13 -11.70 11.76
N TRP A 365 -14.28 -11.38 12.35
CA TRP A 365 -14.32 -10.83 13.70
C TRP A 365 -14.05 -11.87 14.79
N GLU A 366 -14.50 -13.11 14.59
CA GLU A 366 -14.40 -14.16 15.61
C GLU A 366 -13.02 -14.84 15.64
N HIS A 367 -12.43 -15.07 14.47
CA HIS A 367 -11.24 -15.93 14.33
C HIS A 367 -9.99 -15.19 13.84
N TYR A 368 -10.13 -14.15 13.03
CA TYR A 368 -8.98 -13.51 12.38
C TYR A 368 -8.58 -12.16 13.00
N PHE A 369 -9.55 -11.33 13.37
CA PHE A 369 -9.32 -10.03 13.97
C PHE A 369 -8.70 -10.21 15.38
N PRO A 370 -7.51 -9.65 15.67
CA PRO A 370 -6.83 -9.90 16.94
C PRO A 370 -7.67 -9.48 18.15
N ASN A 371 -7.91 -10.41 19.08
CA ASN A 371 -8.71 -10.15 20.28
C ASN A 371 -8.10 -9.04 21.15
N GLU A 372 -6.78 -8.89 21.18
CA GLU A 372 -6.07 -7.82 21.87
C GLU A 372 -6.28 -6.42 21.25
N TRP A 373 -6.81 -6.34 20.03
CA TRP A 373 -7.13 -5.08 19.36
C TRP A 373 -8.60 -4.69 19.50
N LYS A 374 -9.45 -5.59 19.97
CA LYS A 374 -10.84 -5.28 20.31
C LYS A 374 -10.88 -4.30 21.49
N VAL A 375 -11.93 -3.49 21.54
CA VAL A 375 -12.08 -2.43 22.54
C VAL A 375 -12.80 -2.98 23.76
N THR A 376 -12.01 -3.61 24.63
CA THR A 376 -12.46 -4.17 25.91
C THR A 376 -11.71 -3.53 27.07
N SER A 377 -12.29 -3.61 28.27
CA SER A 377 -11.69 -3.15 29.53
C SER A 377 -10.32 -3.78 29.79
N GLY A 378 -10.12 -5.03 29.39
CA GLY A 378 -8.85 -5.75 29.49
C GLY A 378 -7.76 -5.23 28.55
N ASN A 379 -8.13 -4.58 27.44
CA ASN A 379 -7.20 -4.14 26.39
C ASN A 379 -6.83 -2.65 26.48
N VAL A 380 -7.27 -1.91 27.50
CA VAL A 380 -7.09 -0.44 27.60
C VAL A 380 -5.62 0.00 27.50
N SER A 381 -4.69 -0.82 27.97
CA SER A 381 -3.25 -0.56 27.89
C SER A 381 -2.63 -0.91 26.53
N ASN A 382 -3.31 -1.71 25.69
CA ASN A 382 -2.84 -2.12 24.38
C ASN A 382 -2.87 -0.93 23.40
N ARG A 383 -1.71 -0.57 22.84
CA ARG A 383 -1.60 0.60 21.96
C ARG A 383 -2.37 0.42 20.66
N MET A 384 -2.40 -0.79 20.10
CA MET A 384 -3.14 -1.08 18.86
C MET A 384 -4.64 -0.98 19.07
N SER A 385 -5.18 -1.51 20.17
CA SER A 385 -6.59 -1.31 20.52
C SER A 385 -6.97 0.18 20.59
N ARG A 386 -6.10 1.01 21.20
CA ARG A 386 -6.31 2.48 21.23
C ARG A 386 -6.22 3.13 19.85
N ILE A 387 -5.37 2.63 18.94
CA ILE A 387 -5.32 3.11 17.55
C ILE A 387 -6.61 2.75 16.84
N VAL A 388 -7.02 1.48 16.88
CA VAL A 388 -8.24 0.98 16.23
C VAL A 388 -9.45 1.74 16.75
N TRP A 389 -9.59 1.90 18.07
CA TRP A 389 -10.63 2.72 18.69
C TRP A 389 -10.64 4.16 18.15
N LYS A 390 -9.48 4.83 18.12
CA LYS A 390 -9.38 6.21 17.62
C LYS A 390 -9.83 6.29 16.16
N LYS A 391 -9.41 5.35 15.33
CA LYS A 391 -9.77 5.29 13.91
C LYS A 391 -11.23 4.93 13.68
N PHE A 392 -11.80 4.10 14.54
CA PHE A 392 -13.23 3.84 14.56
C PHE A 392 -14.01 5.12 14.86
N LEU A 393 -13.62 5.92 15.86
CA LEU A 393 -14.32 7.17 16.15
C LEU A 393 -14.24 8.18 15.00
N GLU A 394 -13.05 8.33 14.38
CA GLU A 394 -12.86 9.19 13.21
C GLU A 394 -13.75 8.76 12.03
N TRP A 395 -13.93 7.45 11.83
CA TRP A 395 -14.78 6.87 10.77
C TRP A 395 -16.28 6.92 11.10
N ALA A 396 -16.66 6.57 12.31
CA ALA A 396 -18.06 6.45 12.73
C ALA A 396 -18.73 7.82 12.97
N GLN A 397 -17.98 8.86 13.33
CA GLN A 397 -18.51 10.19 13.60
C GLN A 397 -19.40 10.75 12.47
N PRO A 398 -18.94 10.85 11.21
CA PRO A 398 -19.78 11.36 10.13
C PRO A 398 -21.02 10.47 9.88
N LEU A 399 -20.91 9.15 10.08
CA LEU A 399 -22.03 8.21 9.88
C LEU A 399 -23.11 8.38 10.94
N ILE A 400 -22.71 8.51 12.20
CA ILE A 400 -23.61 8.69 13.35
C ILE A 400 -24.29 10.05 13.32
N LEU A 401 -23.59 11.11 12.89
CA LEU A 401 -24.11 12.48 12.91
C LEU A 401 -24.87 12.90 11.65
N GLN A 402 -24.89 12.07 10.60
CA GLN A 402 -25.56 12.41 9.34
C GLN A 402 -27.08 12.53 9.54
N LYS A 403 -27.68 13.65 9.12
CA LYS A 403 -29.11 13.98 9.35
C LYS A 403 -30.09 13.56 8.24
N ALA A 404 -29.67 12.89 7.17
CA ALA A 404 -30.40 12.95 5.89
C ALA A 404 -31.25 11.72 5.46
N ASN A 405 -30.94 10.49 5.88
CA ASN A 405 -31.76 9.30 5.54
C ASN A 405 -32.14 8.52 6.79
N ASN A 406 -33.37 7.99 6.88
CA ASN A 406 -33.82 7.13 7.97
C ASN A 406 -33.27 5.70 7.89
N ASP A 407 -32.31 5.44 7.00
CA ASP A 407 -31.78 4.11 6.76
C ASP A 407 -30.86 3.68 7.91
N PHE A 408 -31.05 2.45 8.36
CA PHE A 408 -30.23 1.80 9.36
C PHE A 408 -28.86 1.44 8.76
N ASP A 409 -27.77 1.84 9.43
CA ASP A 409 -26.41 1.60 8.97
C ASP A 409 -25.93 0.21 9.41
N MET A 410 -26.16 -0.76 8.52
CA MET A 410 -25.73 -2.15 8.71
C MET A 410 -24.21 -2.28 8.82
N ASN A 411 -23.45 -1.45 8.12
CA ASN A 411 -22.00 -1.53 8.15
C ASN A 411 -21.45 -1.03 9.49
N LEU A 412 -21.95 0.11 9.98
CA LEU A 412 -21.66 0.59 11.33
C LEU A 412 -22.06 -0.43 12.40
N THR A 413 -23.22 -1.07 12.26
CA THR A 413 -23.68 -2.14 13.14
C THR A 413 -22.69 -3.31 13.17
N HIS A 414 -22.24 -3.79 12.01
CA HIS A 414 -21.29 -4.90 11.90
C HIS A 414 -19.94 -4.53 12.52
N VAL A 415 -19.40 -3.35 12.19
CA VAL A 415 -18.10 -2.90 12.72
C VAL A 415 -18.18 -2.68 14.23
N ALA A 416 -19.22 -2.02 14.74
CA ALA A 416 -19.38 -1.78 16.17
C ALA A 416 -19.54 -3.11 16.94
N THR A 417 -20.32 -4.04 16.40
CA THR A 417 -20.50 -5.38 16.97
C THR A 417 -19.18 -6.13 17.09
N GLY A 418 -18.38 -6.17 16.02
CA GLY A 418 -17.11 -6.88 16.03
C GLY A 418 -16.04 -6.21 16.90
N LEU A 419 -16.05 -4.88 16.98
CA LEU A 419 -15.02 -4.11 17.67
C LEU A 419 -15.23 -3.97 19.17
N PHE A 420 -16.47 -3.94 19.64
CA PHE A 420 -16.84 -3.78 21.05
C PHE A 420 -17.51 -5.05 21.57
N PRO A 421 -16.78 -6.18 21.65
CA PRO A 421 -17.38 -7.43 22.11
C PRO A 421 -17.82 -7.28 23.57
N GLY A 422 -19.06 -7.69 23.87
CA GLY A 422 -19.54 -7.75 25.24
C GLY A 422 -19.94 -6.41 25.86
N VAL A 423 -20.02 -5.31 25.11
CA VAL A 423 -20.69 -4.09 25.61
C VAL A 423 -22.21 -4.28 25.55
N HIS A 424 -22.94 -3.60 26.41
CA HIS A 424 -24.39 -3.72 26.49
C HIS A 424 -25.03 -3.05 25.26
N SER A 425 -25.86 -3.82 24.54
CA SER A 425 -26.47 -3.45 23.26
C SER A 425 -27.37 -2.21 23.34
N GLY A 426 -28.07 -2.01 24.46
CA GLY A 426 -28.84 -0.80 24.74
C GLY A 426 -28.02 0.43 25.17
N TYR A 427 -27.09 0.28 26.12
CA TYR A 427 -26.37 1.41 26.71
C TYR A 427 -25.32 2.00 25.79
N PHE A 428 -24.53 1.16 25.13
CA PHE A 428 -23.34 1.62 24.42
C PHE A 428 -23.67 2.45 23.17
N PRO A 429 -24.65 2.10 22.32
CA PRO A 429 -24.99 2.93 21.17
C PRO A 429 -25.48 4.33 21.58
N ILE A 430 -26.33 4.43 22.60
CA ILE A 430 -26.84 5.73 23.09
C ILE A 430 -25.70 6.58 23.64
N PHE A 431 -24.82 5.97 24.43
CA PHE A 431 -23.61 6.62 24.91
C PHE A 431 -22.74 7.13 23.75
N LEU A 432 -22.49 6.30 22.73
CA LEU A 432 -21.63 6.66 21.63
C LEU A 432 -22.19 7.84 20.83
N VAL A 433 -23.51 7.89 20.61
CA VAL A 433 -24.17 9.04 19.99
C VAL A 433 -23.98 10.29 20.84
N ALA A 434 -24.24 10.22 22.16
CA ALA A 434 -24.06 11.35 23.07
C ALA A 434 -22.59 11.83 23.15
N PHE A 435 -21.65 10.90 23.12
CA PHE A 435 -20.22 11.20 23.12
C PHE A 435 -19.80 11.97 21.86
N LEU A 436 -20.29 11.55 20.68
CA LEU A 436 -19.92 12.14 19.40
C LEU A 436 -20.68 13.44 19.08
N SER A 437 -21.94 13.54 19.49
CA SER A 437 -22.75 14.75 19.29
C SER A 437 -22.38 15.86 20.29
N GLY A 438 -21.93 15.49 21.49
CA GLY A 438 -21.80 16.40 22.62
C GLY A 438 -23.15 16.90 23.15
N ASP A 439 -24.26 16.31 22.69
CA ASP A 439 -25.63 16.72 23.01
C ASP A 439 -26.51 15.49 23.30
N VAL A 440 -27.02 15.46 24.53
CA VAL A 440 -27.89 14.42 25.07
C VAL A 440 -29.24 14.40 24.38
N LYS A 441 -29.78 15.58 24.04
CA LYS A 441 -31.06 15.69 23.31
C LYS A 441 -30.93 15.06 21.94
N TYR A 442 -29.80 15.27 21.27
CA TYR A 442 -29.49 14.61 20.01
C TYR A 442 -29.40 13.08 20.16
N ALA A 443 -28.79 12.57 21.24
CA ALA A 443 -28.68 11.13 21.48
C ALA A 443 -30.06 10.45 21.66
N ILE A 444 -31.00 11.15 22.30
CA ILE A 444 -32.36 10.65 22.53
C ILE A 444 -33.19 10.74 21.24
N THR A 445 -33.20 11.92 20.60
CA THR A 445 -34.07 12.23 19.47
C THR A 445 -33.56 11.70 18.14
N GLY A 446 -32.26 11.82 17.88
CA GLY A 446 -31.61 11.35 16.65
C GLY A 446 -31.52 9.84 16.59
N GLY A 447 -31.31 9.20 17.75
CA GLY A 447 -31.19 7.75 17.88
C GLY A 447 -29.91 7.17 17.29
N ALA A 448 -29.46 6.06 17.86
CA ALA A 448 -28.46 5.25 17.19
C ALA A 448 -29.09 4.60 15.95
N ARG A 449 -28.54 4.91 14.76
CA ARG A 449 -28.92 4.27 13.48
C ARG A 449 -28.21 2.94 13.25
N PHE A 450 -27.74 2.34 14.33
CA PHE A 450 -27.00 1.11 14.36
C PHE A 450 -27.33 0.39 15.67
N SER A 451 -27.09 -0.91 15.71
CA SER A 451 -27.16 -1.70 16.94
C SER A 451 -25.83 -2.38 17.21
N ILE A 452 -25.71 -2.92 18.42
CA ILE A 452 -24.63 -3.85 18.76
C ILE A 452 -25.30 -5.18 19.06
N HIS A 453 -24.93 -6.20 18.31
CA HIS A 453 -25.37 -7.56 18.56
C HIS A 453 -24.30 -8.26 19.36
N ASN A 454 -24.56 -8.59 20.61
CA ASN A 454 -23.65 -9.49 21.31
C ASN A 454 -23.80 -10.87 20.67
N SER A 455 -22.68 -11.52 20.38
CA SER A 455 -22.66 -12.85 19.77
C SER A 455 -23.61 -13.74 20.56
N SER A 456 -24.67 -14.17 19.88
CA SER A 456 -25.67 -15.07 20.42
C SER A 456 -24.94 -16.27 20.99
N PHE A 457 -25.13 -16.54 22.28
CA PHE A 457 -24.69 -17.78 22.89
C PHE A 457 -25.17 -18.96 22.03
N SER A 458 -24.24 -19.72 21.45
CA SER A 458 -24.58 -21.02 20.87
C SER A 458 -24.64 -22.03 22.01
N TRP A 459 -25.82 -22.20 22.60
CA TRP A 459 -26.05 -23.29 23.54
C TRP A 459 -26.39 -24.57 22.77
N SER A 460 -25.72 -25.68 23.10
CA SER A 460 -25.97 -27.01 22.53
C SER A 460 -26.62 -27.97 23.54
N GLY A 461 -27.33 -27.47 24.55
CA GLY A 461 -27.99 -28.27 25.59
C GLY A 461 -29.43 -27.86 25.85
N GLU A 462 -30.23 -28.81 26.37
CA GLU A 462 -31.58 -28.55 26.89
C GLU A 462 -31.48 -27.81 28.23
N LEU A 463 -31.62 -26.48 28.20
CA LEU A 463 -31.79 -25.65 29.40
C LEU A 463 -33.27 -25.37 29.64
N SER A 464 -33.68 -25.27 30.90
CA SER A 464 -35.01 -24.80 31.26
C SER A 464 -35.15 -23.29 31.03
N ASP A 465 -36.38 -22.81 30.80
CA ASP A 465 -36.66 -21.39 30.60
C ASP A 465 -36.15 -20.51 31.76
N ALA A 466 -36.16 -21.02 32.99
CA ALA A 466 -35.66 -20.31 34.17
C ALA A 466 -34.13 -20.13 34.13
N GLU A 467 -33.40 -21.18 33.73
CA GLU A 467 -31.93 -21.12 33.58
C GLU A 467 -31.55 -20.17 32.43
N VAL A 468 -32.30 -20.20 31.33
CA VAL A 468 -32.12 -19.26 30.22
C VAL A 468 -32.33 -17.82 30.70
N GLN A 469 -33.36 -17.55 31.50
CA GLN A 469 -33.63 -16.22 32.04
C GLN A 469 -32.51 -15.73 32.97
N THR A 470 -32.06 -16.58 33.91
CA THR A 470 -30.94 -16.23 34.81
C THR A 470 -29.66 -15.94 34.03
N LEU A 471 -29.34 -16.72 33.01
CA LEU A 471 -28.17 -16.50 32.15
C LEU A 471 -28.27 -15.18 31.38
N HIS A 472 -29.47 -14.82 30.89
CA HIS A 472 -29.68 -13.53 30.24
C HIS A 472 -29.44 -12.37 31.19
N GLU A 473 -29.93 -12.45 32.43
CA GLU A 473 -29.73 -11.41 33.45
C GLU A 473 -28.26 -11.27 33.87
N GLU A 474 -27.55 -12.39 34.05
CA GLU A 474 -26.12 -12.39 34.36
C GLU A 474 -25.30 -11.80 33.20
N MET A 475 -25.63 -12.18 31.97
CA MET A 475 -24.99 -11.65 30.77
C MET A 475 -25.24 -10.14 30.64
N ASP A 476 -26.49 -9.70 30.81
CA ASP A 476 -26.87 -8.29 30.74
C ASP A 476 -26.08 -7.44 31.77
N LYS A 477 -25.99 -7.94 33.00
CA LYS A 477 -25.19 -7.31 34.07
C LYS A 477 -23.70 -7.28 33.73
N SER A 478 -23.14 -8.38 33.23
CA SER A 478 -21.74 -8.45 32.81
C SER A 478 -21.45 -7.45 31.69
N GLN A 479 -22.35 -7.35 30.71
CA GLN A 479 -22.21 -6.43 29.58
C GLN A 479 -22.35 -4.96 30.03
N ALA A 480 -23.22 -4.69 30.99
CA ALA A 480 -23.36 -3.37 31.61
C ALA A 480 -22.06 -2.95 32.33
N GLN A 481 -21.44 -3.87 33.07
CA GLN A 481 -20.15 -3.63 33.73
C GLN A 481 -19.00 -3.42 32.73
N GLU A 482 -18.98 -4.20 31.66
CA GLU A 482 -17.99 -4.05 30.58
C GLU A 482 -18.17 -2.70 29.88
N THR A 483 -19.41 -2.29 29.61
CA THR A 483 -19.74 -0.95 29.07
C THR A 483 -19.15 0.17 29.93
N VAL A 484 -19.43 0.14 31.23
CA VAL A 484 -18.91 1.13 32.17
C VAL A 484 -17.39 1.14 32.16
N SER A 485 -16.77 -0.03 32.19
CA SER A 485 -15.31 -0.18 32.21
C SER A 485 -14.66 0.32 30.91
N ALA A 486 -15.25 0.02 29.75
CA ALA A 486 -14.81 0.52 28.45
C ALA A 486 -14.95 2.05 28.34
N ILE A 487 -16.03 2.63 28.87
CA ILE A 487 -16.23 4.09 28.94
C ILE A 487 -15.10 4.75 29.74
N PHE A 488 -14.79 4.26 30.94
CA PHE A 488 -13.70 4.81 31.74
C PHE A 488 -12.31 4.59 31.10
N GLY A 489 -12.11 3.46 30.41
CA GLY A 489 -10.84 3.11 29.79
C GLY A 489 -10.52 3.91 28.53
N TYR A 490 -11.46 3.99 27.58
CA TYR A 490 -11.22 4.60 26.26
C TYR A 490 -11.80 6.00 26.16
N PHE A 491 -12.93 6.26 26.80
CA PHE A 491 -13.69 7.51 26.66
C PHE A 491 -13.48 8.47 27.83
N TYR A 492 -12.31 8.40 28.48
CA TYR A 492 -11.90 9.33 29.53
C TYR A 492 -11.92 10.82 29.10
N LYS A 493 -12.00 11.07 27.79
CA LYS A 493 -12.15 12.42 27.21
C LYS A 493 -13.59 12.90 27.07
N TRP A 494 -14.59 12.13 27.47
CA TRP A 494 -15.97 12.57 27.48
C TRP A 494 -16.17 13.69 28.51
N ALA A 495 -16.87 14.77 28.16
CA ALA A 495 -16.96 15.98 28.99
C ALA A 495 -17.45 15.73 30.43
N PRO A 496 -18.43 14.83 30.70
CA PRO A 496 -18.82 14.44 32.05
C PRO A 496 -17.74 13.74 32.87
N LEU A 497 -16.73 13.13 32.21
CA LEU A 497 -15.64 12.40 32.85
C LEU A 497 -14.32 13.19 32.91
N GLN A 498 -14.21 14.26 32.12
CA GLN A 498 -13.06 15.15 32.09
C GLN A 498 -13.07 16.15 33.25
N LEU A 499 -11.88 16.52 33.71
CA LEU A 499 -11.67 17.63 34.63
C LEU A 499 -11.21 18.86 33.83
N PHE A 500 -11.98 19.93 33.88
CA PHE A 500 -11.63 21.25 33.37
C PHE A 500 -11.25 22.18 34.51
N LYS A 501 -10.48 23.23 34.21
CA LYS A 501 -10.07 24.23 35.21
C LYS A 501 -11.26 24.88 35.92
N ASN A 502 -12.35 25.09 35.19
CA ASN A 502 -13.56 25.73 35.70
C ASN A 502 -14.40 24.82 36.62
N ASP A 503 -14.03 23.54 36.75
CA ASP A 503 -14.69 22.61 37.68
C ASP A 503 -14.07 22.64 39.09
N LEU A 504 -12.93 23.32 39.23
CA LEU A 504 -12.17 23.46 40.47
C LEU A 504 -12.41 24.83 41.09
N SER A 505 -12.38 24.91 42.42
CA SER A 505 -12.31 26.20 43.11
C SER A 505 -10.96 26.89 42.86
N GLU A 506 -10.87 28.20 43.12
CA GLU A 506 -9.60 28.93 43.01
C GLU A 506 -8.52 28.34 43.93
N ASP A 507 -8.91 27.88 45.12
CA ASP A 507 -8.02 27.23 46.09
C ASP A 507 -7.55 25.85 45.60
N GLU A 508 -8.43 25.03 45.01
CA GLU A 508 -8.07 23.73 44.45
C GLU A 508 -7.14 23.88 43.24
N LEU A 509 -7.42 24.87 42.39
CA LEU A 509 -6.63 25.15 41.19
C LEU A 509 -5.23 25.67 41.54
N SER A 510 -5.14 26.59 42.51
CA SER A 510 -3.87 27.16 42.97
C SER A 510 -3.00 26.13 43.71
N ASN A 511 -3.62 25.19 44.42
CA ASN A 511 -2.91 24.15 45.18
C ASN A 511 -2.72 22.82 44.43
N TRP A 512 -3.23 22.65 43.21
CA TRP A 512 -3.23 21.37 42.48
C TRP A 512 -1.88 20.63 42.45
N ASN A 513 -0.78 21.37 42.29
CA ASN A 513 0.57 20.80 42.23
C ASN A 513 1.11 20.37 43.60
N ASN A 514 0.56 20.90 44.68
CA ASN A 514 0.96 20.64 46.07
C ASN A 514 0.10 19.57 46.75
N LEU A 515 -1.05 19.21 46.16
CA LEU A 515 -1.93 18.16 46.67
C LEU A 515 -1.31 16.77 46.55
N ALA A 516 -1.58 15.93 47.55
CA ALA A 516 -1.24 14.51 47.49
C ALA A 516 -2.05 13.82 46.38
N GLU A 517 -1.53 12.70 45.87
CA GLU A 517 -2.19 11.97 44.78
C GLU A 517 -3.60 11.50 45.14
N ASP A 518 -3.82 11.10 46.40
CA ASP A 518 -5.14 10.66 46.87
C ASP A 518 -6.13 11.82 46.99
N GLU A 519 -5.66 13.02 47.35
CA GLU A 519 -6.48 14.24 47.34
C GLU A 519 -6.89 14.62 45.92
N ARG A 520 -5.96 14.53 44.96
CA ARG A 520 -6.27 14.76 43.53
C ARG A 520 -7.30 13.76 43.00
N LYS A 521 -7.16 12.47 43.35
CA LYS A 521 -8.15 11.44 42.98
C LYS A 521 -9.52 11.72 43.57
N GLU A 522 -9.57 12.14 44.83
CA GLU A 522 -10.82 12.48 45.50
C GLU A 522 -11.51 13.70 44.86
N MET A 523 -10.74 14.72 44.48
CA MET A 523 -11.29 15.86 43.73
C MET A 523 -11.81 15.45 42.34
N VAL A 524 -11.05 14.63 41.60
CA VAL A 524 -11.51 14.09 40.31
C VAL A 524 -12.80 13.29 40.49
N ARG A 525 -12.89 12.48 41.55
CA ARG A 525 -14.08 11.70 41.92
C ARG A 525 -15.28 12.62 42.16
N ARG A 526 -15.12 13.62 43.03
CA ARG A 526 -16.16 14.64 43.32
C ARG A 526 -16.66 15.33 42.06
N VAL A 527 -15.76 15.85 41.23
CA VAL A 527 -16.12 16.58 40.01
C VAL A 527 -16.90 15.68 39.05
N ARG A 528 -16.43 14.45 38.82
CA ARG A 528 -17.13 13.48 37.97
C ARG A 528 -18.52 13.16 38.51
N GLN A 529 -18.67 12.96 39.82
CA GLN A 529 -19.99 12.75 40.43
C GLN A 529 -20.91 13.94 40.19
N THR A 530 -20.43 15.17 40.41
CA THR A 530 -21.22 16.38 40.18
C THR A 530 -21.68 16.48 38.73
N LYS A 531 -20.79 16.24 37.76
CA LYS A 531 -21.13 16.29 36.33
C LYS A 531 -22.10 15.20 35.92
N LEU A 532 -21.90 13.97 36.37
CA LEU A 532 -22.81 12.86 36.09
C LEU A 532 -24.18 13.07 36.73
N LYS A 533 -24.25 13.65 37.94
CA LYS A 533 -25.53 14.08 38.55
C LYS A 533 -26.20 15.20 37.76
N GLY A 534 -25.42 16.15 37.24
CA GLY A 534 -25.93 17.20 36.35
C GLY A 534 -26.52 16.62 35.06
N LEU A 535 -25.82 15.68 34.43
CA LEU A 535 -26.29 14.95 33.25
C LEU A 535 -27.57 14.15 33.56
N LEU A 536 -27.65 13.50 34.71
CA LEU A 536 -28.85 12.79 35.16
C LEU A 536 -30.04 13.75 35.31
N ALA A 537 -29.83 14.93 35.91
CA ALA A 537 -30.86 15.95 36.04
C ALA A 537 -31.30 16.52 34.67
N GLU A 538 -30.39 16.66 33.71
CA GLU A 538 -30.72 17.05 32.34
C GLU A 538 -31.62 16.01 31.65
N LEU A 539 -31.31 14.71 31.80
CA LEU A 539 -32.11 13.61 31.26
C LEU A 539 -33.52 13.53 31.86
N ASP A 540 -33.71 14.02 33.08
CA ASP A 540 -35.01 14.11 33.78
C ASP A 540 -35.65 15.50 33.66
N SER A 541 -35.08 16.41 32.87
CA SER A 541 -35.65 17.73 32.67
C SER A 541 -36.97 17.67 31.89
N GLU A 542 -37.88 18.59 32.18
CA GLU A 542 -39.18 18.71 31.49
C GLU A 542 -38.99 18.87 29.97
N GLU A 543 -37.92 19.53 29.53
CA GLU A 543 -37.59 19.68 28.12
C GLU A 543 -37.28 18.33 27.45
N VAL A 544 -36.45 17.49 28.07
CA VAL A 544 -36.09 16.17 27.52
C VAL A 544 -37.27 15.21 27.57
N ILE A 545 -38.08 15.25 28.64
CA ILE A 545 -39.31 14.46 28.75
C ILE A 545 -40.27 14.84 27.62
N LYS A 546 -40.50 16.13 27.37
CA LYS A 546 -41.33 16.61 26.25
C LYS A 546 -40.85 16.16 24.88
N LEU A 547 -39.54 15.97 24.69
CA LEU A 547 -38.99 15.42 23.44
C LEU A 547 -39.34 13.94 23.23
N CYS A 548 -39.65 13.22 24.31
CA CYS A 548 -40.03 11.81 24.32
C CYS A 548 -41.55 11.59 24.30
N ASP A 549 -42.35 12.63 24.55
CA ASP A 549 -43.81 12.53 24.61
C ASP A 549 -44.39 11.94 23.32
N GLY A 550 -45.11 10.83 23.45
CA GLY A 550 -45.74 10.13 22.33
C GLY A 550 -44.79 9.26 21.48
N ASP A 551 -43.54 9.05 21.91
CA ASP A 551 -42.54 8.22 21.22
C ASP A 551 -41.87 7.23 22.19
N ASP A 552 -42.41 6.00 22.24
CA ASP A 552 -41.93 4.92 23.13
C ASP A 552 -40.43 4.61 22.94
N LEU A 553 -39.93 4.75 21.72
CA LEU A 553 -38.53 4.46 21.40
C LEU A 553 -37.60 5.53 22.01
N LYS A 554 -37.99 6.81 21.93
CA LYS A 554 -37.24 7.89 22.60
C LYS A 554 -37.27 7.73 24.11
N GLU A 555 -38.42 7.40 24.68
CA GLU A 555 -38.54 7.19 26.13
C GLU A 555 -37.71 5.97 26.60
N HIS A 556 -37.71 4.88 25.83
CA HIS A 556 -36.85 3.74 26.10
C HIS A 556 -35.37 4.12 26.09
N ARG A 557 -34.93 4.90 25.09
CA ARG A 557 -33.54 5.40 25.02
C ARG A 557 -33.19 6.31 26.20
N ARG A 558 -34.09 7.22 26.60
CA ARG A 558 -33.90 8.09 27.77
C ARG A 558 -33.69 7.26 29.03
N LYS A 559 -34.55 6.27 29.29
CA LYS A 559 -34.45 5.36 30.44
C LYS A 559 -33.17 4.52 30.42
N ALA A 560 -32.77 4.01 29.25
CA ALA A 560 -31.51 3.29 29.09
C ALA A 560 -30.30 4.20 29.40
N PHE A 561 -30.33 5.45 28.94
CA PHE A 561 -29.25 6.40 29.24
C PHE A 561 -29.20 6.76 30.73
N ILE A 562 -30.34 6.99 31.36
CA ILE A 562 -30.43 7.19 32.82
C ILE A 562 -29.81 6.01 33.58
N SER A 563 -30.13 4.79 33.17
CA SER A 563 -29.60 3.57 33.80
C SER A 563 -28.08 3.49 33.66
N LEU A 564 -27.55 3.78 32.46
CA LEU A 564 -26.10 3.89 32.25
C LEU A 564 -25.46 4.96 33.15
N VAL A 565 -26.04 6.16 33.24
CA VAL A 565 -25.48 7.24 34.07
C VAL A 565 -25.47 6.87 35.56
N LYS A 566 -26.48 6.13 36.04
CA LYS A 566 -26.49 5.57 37.40
C LYS A 566 -25.36 4.57 37.62
N LEU A 567 -25.13 3.66 36.69
CA LEU A 567 -24.01 2.71 36.76
C LEU A 567 -22.65 3.42 36.74
N LEU A 568 -22.52 4.48 35.94
CA LEU A 568 -21.32 5.33 35.95
C LEU A 568 -21.14 6.04 37.29
N LEU A 569 -22.22 6.53 37.90
CA LEU A 569 -22.18 7.14 39.24
C LEU A 569 -21.75 6.13 40.31
N GLU A 570 -22.28 4.90 40.29
CA GLU A 570 -21.88 3.83 41.20
C GLU A 570 -20.40 3.48 41.09
N ARG A 571 -19.83 3.54 39.87
CA ARG A 571 -18.39 3.29 39.66
C ARG A 571 -17.50 4.41 40.18
N VAL A 572 -18.01 5.64 40.24
CA VAL A 572 -17.28 6.80 40.75
C VAL A 572 -17.55 7.00 42.25
N ALA A 573 -18.65 6.49 42.80
CA ALA A 573 -18.92 6.47 44.23
C ALA A 573 -17.84 5.69 44.97
#